data_AF-A0A2A5SSN6-F1
#
_entry.id   AF-A0A2A5SSN6-F1
#
_cell.length_a   1.000
_cell.length_b   1.000
_cell.length_c   1.000
_cell.angle_alpha   90.00
_cell.angle_beta   90.00
_cell.angle_gamma   90.00
#
_symmetry.space_group_name_H-M   'P 1'
#
loop_
_entity.id
_entity.type
_entity.pdbx_description
1 polymer ?
#
loop_
_entity_poly.entity_id
_entity_poly.type
_entity_poly.pdbx_seq_one_letter_code
_entity_poly.pdbx_strand_id
1 'polypeptide(L)' 'MPSGIRLMELANYFKVLPDYLIGKVPFENVESIENTFVSLTNKQKIEMYLLCQKWILSRIKED' A
#
# COMPACT_ATOMS: atom_id res chain seq x y z
N MET A 1 26.85 -4.27 -1.39
CA MET A 1 25.65 -5.07 -1.71
C MET A 1 25.02 -5.49 -0.38
N PRO A 2 23.73 -5.19 -0.11
CA PRO A 2 23.11 -5.67 1.12
C PRO A 2 23.22 -7.20 1.18
N SER A 3 23.42 -7.76 2.37
CA SER A 3 23.37 -9.21 2.53
C SER A 3 21.96 -9.72 2.19
N GLY A 4 21.83 -10.98 1.77
CA GLY A 4 20.52 -11.58 1.50
C GLY A 4 19.55 -11.46 2.69
N ILE A 5 20.07 -11.53 3.92
CA ILE A 5 19.30 -11.30 5.15
C ILE A 5 18.70 -9.89 5.16
N ARG A 6 19.52 -8.86 4.88
CA ARG A 6 19.05 -7.48 4.89
C ARG A 6 18.01 -7.21 3.79
N LEU A 7 18.16 -7.86 2.64
CA LEU A 7 17.17 -7.79 1.57
C LEU A 7 15.81 -8.37 2.01
N MET A 8 15.81 -9.51 2.71
CA MET A 8 14.59 -10.13 3.24
C MET A 8 13.91 -9.26 4.32
N GLU A 9 14.70 -8.68 5.22
CA GLU A 9 14.18 -7.76 6.26
C GLU A 9 13.49 -6.54 5.63
N LEU A 10 14.14 -5.91 4.64
CA LEU A 10 13.59 -4.77 3.92
C LEU A 10 12.33 -5.16 3.16
N ALA A 11 12.34 -6.31 2.48
CA ALA A 11 11.19 -6.80 1.74
C ALA A 11 9.97 -6.99 2.67
N ASN A 12 10.17 -7.59 3.84
CA ASN A 12 9.10 -7.76 4.83
C ASN A 12 8.63 -6.43 5.45
N TYR A 13 9.55 -5.50 5.73
CA TYR A 13 9.21 -4.18 6.26
C TYR A 13 8.33 -3.40 5.29
N PHE A 14 8.71 -3.37 4.00
CA PHE A 14 7.96 -2.66 2.97
C PHE A 14 6.78 -3.45 2.40
N LYS A 15 6.56 -4.69 2.84
CA LYS A 15 5.50 -5.59 2.35
C LYS A 15 5.58 -5.82 0.83
N VAL A 16 6.81 -6.05 0.36
CA VAL A 16 7.11 -6.31 -1.06
C VAL A 16 7.90 -7.61 -1.20
N LEU A 17 7.98 -8.14 -2.43
CA LEU A 17 8.86 -9.27 -2.72
C LEU A 17 10.34 -8.82 -2.72
N PRO A 18 11.29 -9.65 -2.25
CA PRO A 18 12.72 -9.37 -2.35
C PRO A 18 13.16 -9.04 -3.79
N ASP A 19 12.59 -9.74 -4.77
CA ASP A 19 12.87 -9.54 -6.20
C ASP A 19 12.47 -8.14 -6.70
N TYR A 20 11.47 -7.50 -6.09
CA TYR A 20 11.09 -6.12 -6.40
C TYR A 20 12.19 -5.15 -5.97
N LEU A 21 12.77 -5.33 -4.78
CA LEU A 21 13.82 -4.47 -4.25
C LEU A 21 15.15 -4.56 -5.03
N ILE A 22 15.35 -5.64 -5.79
CA ILE A 22 16.51 -5.81 -6.68
C ILE A 22 16.16 -5.62 -8.17
N GLY A 23 14.96 -5.12 -8.47
CA GLY A 23 14.55 -4.76 -9.83
C GLY A 23 14.36 -5.93 -10.79
N LYS A 24 14.17 -7.16 -10.28
CA LYS A 24 13.91 -8.35 -11.11
C LYS A 24 12.46 -8.48 -11.52
N VAL A 25 11.55 -7.99 -10.69
CA VAL A 25 10.12 -7.93 -10.99
C VAL A 25 9.65 -6.49 -10.89
N PRO A 26 8.71 -6.06 -11.74
CA PRO A 26 7.98 -4.81 -11.52
C PRO A 26 7.26 -4.86 -10.17
N PHE A 27 6.76 -3.71 -9.71
CA PHE A 27 5.90 -3.66 -8.52
C PHE A 27 4.57 -4.36 -8.81
N GLU A 28 4.57 -5.68 -8.72
CA GLU A 28 3.42 -6.55 -8.86
C GLU A 28 3.22 -7.24 -7.52
N ASN A 29 2.60 -6.51 -6.60
CA ASN A 29 1.87 -6.98 -5.42
C ASN A 29 1.69 -5.76 -4.52
N VAL A 30 0.79 -4.88 -4.95
CA VAL A 30 0.08 -4.08 -3.95
C VAL A 30 -0.76 -5.11 -3.21
N GLU A 31 -0.52 -5.25 -1.91
CA GLU A 31 -1.49 -5.88 -1.03
C GLU A 31 -2.90 -5.41 -1.46
N SER A 32 -3.87 -6.34 -1.64
CA SER A 32 -5.22 -5.94 -2.07
C SER A 32 -5.66 -4.75 -1.23
N ILE A 33 -6.24 -3.72 -1.85
CA ILE A 33 -6.75 -2.55 -1.11
C ILE A 33 -7.68 -3.02 0.03
N GLU A 34 -8.36 -4.15 -0.14
CA GLU A 34 -9.16 -4.81 0.90
C GLU A 34 -8.31 -5.28 2.07
N ASN A 35 -7.19 -5.96 1.81
CA ASN A 35 -6.26 -6.43 2.84
C ASN A 35 -5.58 -5.26 3.55
N THR A 36 -5.17 -4.22 2.81
CA THR A 36 -4.67 -2.98 3.41
C THR A 36 -5.76 -2.33 4.27
N PHE A 37 -7.01 -2.24 3.80
CA PHE A 37 -8.10 -1.68 4.58
C PHE A 37 -8.35 -2.49 5.85
N VAL A 38 -8.35 -3.83 5.78
CA VAL A 38 -8.54 -4.71 6.94
C VAL A 38 -7.48 -4.46 8.01
N SER A 39 -6.21 -4.26 7.62
CA SER A 39 -5.08 -4.03 8.53
C SER A 39 -5.09 -2.66 9.22
N LEU A 40 -5.85 -1.69 8.70
CA LEU A 40 -5.99 -0.38 9.32
C LEU A 40 -6.70 -0.43 10.68
N THR A 41 -6.27 0.43 11.60
CA THR A 41 -7.01 0.73 12.83
C THR A 41 -8.35 1.39 12.51
N ASN A 42 -9.31 1.32 13.43
CA ASN A 42 -10.61 1.99 13.26
C ASN A 42 -10.47 3.49 12.99
N LYS A 43 -9.49 4.16 13.63
CA LYS A 43 -9.21 5.58 13.38
C LYS A 43 -8.79 5.83 11.93
N GLN A 44 -7.86 5.03 11.42
CA GLN A 44 -7.38 5.13 10.04
C GLN A 44 -8.47 4.78 9.02
N LYS A 45 -9.34 3.81 9.33
CA LYS A 45 -10.51 3.48 8.48
C LYS A 45 -11.46 4.67 8.35
N ILE A 46 -11.72 5.38 9.45
CA ILE A 46 -12.55 6.60 9.43
C ILE A 46 -11.87 7.70 8.61
N GLU A 47 -10.56 7.92 8.78
CA GLU A 47 -9.81 8.90 7.99
C GLU A 47 -9.88 8.59 6.50
N MET A 48 -9.67 7.32 6.12
CA MET A 48 -9.75 6.85 4.73
C MET A 48 -11.16 7.06 4.16
N TYR A 49 -12.21 6.72 4.92
CA TYR A 49 -13.59 6.97 4.52
C TYR A 49 -13.85 8.44 4.20
N LEU A 50 -13.41 9.36 5.06
CA LEU A 50 -13.57 10.80 4.85
C LEU A 50 -12.81 11.29 3.60
N LEU A 51 -11.62 10.75 3.33
CA LEU A 51 -10.87 11.06 2.12
C LEU A 51 -11.60 10.60 0.85
N CYS A 52 -12.12 9.36 0.85
CA CYS A 52 -12.92 8.83 -0.26
C CYS A 52 -14.17 9.68 -0.51
N GLN A 53 -14.88 10.08 0.53
CA GLN A 53 -16.05 10.96 0.41
C GLN A 53 -15.69 12.30 -0.23
N LYS A 54 -14.63 12.96 0.25
CA LYS A 54 -14.17 14.24 -0.30
C LYS A 54 -13.84 14.13 -1.78
N TRP A 55 -13.15 13.05 -2.17
CA TRP A 55 -12.78 12.79 -3.56
C TRP A 55 -13.99 12.53 -4.46
N ILE A 56 -14.98 11.76 -4.01
CA ILE A 56 -16.21 11.53 -4.79
C ILE A 56 -16.98 12.85 -4.96
N LEU A 57 -17.14 13.61 -3.88
CA LEU A 57 -17.85 14.89 -3.92
C LEU A 57 -17.15 15.93 -4.79
N SER A 58 -15.83 15.92 -4.90
CA SER A 58 -15.12 16.82 -5.83
C SER A 58 -15.42 16.49 -7.29
N ARG A 59 -15.66 15.21 -7.62
CA ARG A 59 -16.01 14.79 -8.98
C ARG A 59 -17.44 15.13 -9.37
N ILE A 60 -18.37 15.14 -8.41
CA ILE A 60 -19.78 15.49 -8.67
C ILE A 60 -19.94 16.99 -8.94
N LYS A 61 -19.04 17.84 -8.46
CA LYS A 61 -19.09 19.30 -8.66
C LYS A 61 -18.54 19.76 -10.03
N GLU A 62 -18.00 18.85 -10.82
CA GLU A 62 -17.41 19.14 -12.14
C GLU A 62 -18.38 18.87 -13.31
N ASP A 63 -19.61 18.40 -13.03
CA ASP A 63 -20.75 18.29 -13.96
C ASP A 63 -21.79 19.40 -13.70
#